data_AF-A0A7W0TAJ0-F1
#
_entry.id   AF-A0A7W0TAJ0-F1
#
_cell.length_a   1.000
_cell.length_b   1.000
_cell.length_c   1.000
_cell.angle_alpha   90.00
_cell.angle_beta   90.00
_cell.angle_gamma   90.00
#
_symmetry.space_group_name_H-M   'P 1'
#
loop_
_entity.id
_entity.type
_entity.pdbx_description
1 polymer ?
#
loop_
_entity_poly.entity_id
_entity_poly.type
_entity_poly.pdbx_seq_one_letter_code
_entity_poly.pdbx_strand_id
1 'polypeptide(L)'
;MRRLAIAISFGCGLAGTALAQPAPAPATDADRESAKALLQSGLKLYAAKDYLGALAVFRDAYGRFPSSKILLNIGTTLIKLDRHAEAANVYQRYLDAADSDPTKRADALKALAELDRKVGVVDLAATPVDAEVQVGDGDWQPATTTKRVRVTPGEHVVRFRHPDHHPLERRVTLVAGASEALTVTLEARVVVEAPVVLPPDDSLRTRFEPDPRSRFGALALAHLDPVNQGGAALVGVAVDVTGGFGVRGAAILGPYFGGYAGATFAFLSGRVRPIVAAGIPVFSSNGMRVALRGAGGVELSLGRHLALIAELGVEYLVNPEASVESATLFVPAIGAAGRL
;
A
#
# COMPACT_ATOMS: atom_id res chain seq x y z
N MET A 1 -14.61 -34.41 -40.30
CA MET A 1 -14.53 -34.70 -38.85
C MET A 1 -13.11 -34.36 -38.37
N ARG A 2 -12.89 -33.18 -37.79
CA ARG A 2 -11.59 -32.72 -37.29
C ARG A 2 -11.59 -32.81 -35.76
N ARG A 3 -10.69 -33.61 -35.19
CA ARG A 3 -10.45 -33.72 -33.74
C ARG A 3 -9.48 -32.60 -33.33
N LEU A 4 -9.95 -31.69 -32.48
CA LEU A 4 -9.15 -30.61 -31.90
C LEU A 4 -8.56 -31.11 -30.57
N ALA A 5 -7.23 -31.16 -30.47
CA ALA A 5 -6.53 -31.46 -29.23
C ALA A 5 -6.40 -30.16 -28.41
N ILE A 6 -6.90 -30.17 -27.17
CA ILE A 6 -6.80 -29.06 -26.21
C ILE A 6 -5.52 -29.26 -25.41
N ALA A 7 -4.56 -28.35 -25.57
CA ALA A 7 -3.36 -28.26 -24.75
C ALA A 7 -3.71 -27.49 -23.46
N ILE A 8 -3.55 -28.14 -22.32
CA ILE A 8 -3.75 -27.57 -20.98
C ILE A 8 -2.53 -26.72 -20.64
N SER A 9 -2.71 -25.40 -20.55
CA SER A 9 -1.69 -24.45 -20.09
C SER A 9 -1.76 -24.37 -18.56
N PHE A 10 -0.71 -24.85 -17.88
CA PHE A 10 -0.51 -24.65 -16.44
C PHE A 10 -0.12 -23.18 -16.18
N GLY A 11 -1.01 -22.43 -15.53
CA GLY A 11 -0.71 -21.08 -15.03
C GLY A 11 0.17 -21.18 -13.78
N CYS A 12 1.47 -20.95 -13.97
CA CYS A 12 2.46 -20.88 -12.90
C CYS A 12 2.27 -19.57 -12.12
N GLY A 13 2.01 -19.66 -10.82
CA GLY A 13 1.86 -18.51 -9.93
C GLY A 13 3.19 -17.77 -9.77
N LEU A 14 3.18 -16.44 -9.99
CA LEU A 14 4.30 -15.58 -9.63
C LEU A 14 4.33 -15.40 -8.11
N ALA A 15 5.13 -16.23 -7.45
CA ALA A 15 5.73 -15.86 -6.17
C ALA A 15 6.73 -14.73 -6.43
N GLY A 16 6.46 -13.55 -5.88
CA GLY A 16 7.41 -12.43 -5.88
C GLY A 16 8.63 -12.78 -5.05
N THR A 17 9.65 -13.36 -5.69
CA THR A 17 10.99 -13.42 -5.14
C THR A 17 11.48 -11.98 -4.99
N ALA A 18 11.73 -11.55 -3.75
CA ALA A 18 12.54 -10.38 -3.48
C ALA A 18 13.93 -10.66 -4.05
N LEU A 19 14.16 -10.22 -5.30
CA LEU A 19 15.47 -10.24 -5.90
C LEU A 19 16.36 -9.37 -5.02
N ALA A 20 17.30 -10.00 -4.33
CA ALA A 20 18.45 -9.33 -3.78
C ALA A 20 19.01 -8.44 -4.90
N GLN A 21 19.00 -7.13 -4.70
CA GLN A 21 19.55 -6.21 -5.69
C GLN A 21 20.98 -6.65 -5.97
N PRO A 22 21.35 -6.93 -7.23
CA PRO A 22 22.72 -7.29 -7.55
C PRO A 22 23.63 -6.18 -7.03
N ALA A 23 24.68 -6.57 -6.30
CA ALA A 23 25.66 -5.64 -5.79
C ALA A 23 26.14 -4.73 -6.94
N PRO A 24 26.29 -3.41 -6.71
CA PRO A 24 26.66 -2.49 -7.77
C PRO A 24 27.93 -2.98 -8.46
N ALA A 25 27.85 -3.11 -9.79
CA ALA A 25 28.98 -3.54 -10.60
C ALA A 25 30.19 -2.61 -10.34
N PRO A 26 31.42 -3.14 -10.28
CA PRO A 26 32.61 -2.32 -10.08
C PRO A 26 32.69 -1.23 -11.15
N ALA A 27 33.03 -0.01 -10.73
CA ALA A 27 33.05 1.16 -11.61
C ALA A 27 33.96 0.93 -12.82
N THR A 28 33.43 1.17 -14.01
CA THR A 28 34.15 1.01 -15.28
C THR A 28 35.05 2.21 -15.58
N ASP A 29 35.99 2.07 -16.51
CA ASP A 29 36.80 3.21 -16.97
C ASP A 29 35.93 4.33 -17.60
N ALA A 30 34.81 3.96 -18.23
CA ALA A 30 33.83 4.91 -18.74
C ALA A 30 33.17 5.71 -17.59
N ASP A 31 32.90 5.06 -16.46
CA ASP A 31 32.33 5.71 -15.26
C ASP A 31 33.32 6.70 -14.66
N ARG A 32 34.61 6.32 -14.61
CA ARG A 32 35.69 7.20 -14.17
C ARG A 32 35.82 8.43 -15.05
N GLU A 33 35.79 8.28 -16.37
CA GLU A 33 35.90 9.41 -17.30
C GLU A 33 34.68 10.33 -17.23
N SER A 34 33.48 9.76 -17.15
CA SER A 34 32.24 10.50 -16.90
C SER A 34 32.31 11.31 -15.60
N ALA A 35 32.78 10.70 -14.50
CA ALA A 35 32.94 11.38 -13.22
C ALA A 35 33.95 12.53 -13.28
N LYS A 36 35.05 12.39 -14.03
CA LYS A 36 36.00 13.50 -14.24
C LYS A 36 35.36 14.66 -15.00
N ALA A 37 34.58 14.38 -16.05
CA ALA A 37 33.89 15.41 -16.82
C ALA A 37 32.88 16.18 -15.94
N LEU A 38 32.10 15.45 -15.15
CA LEU A 38 31.20 16.04 -14.15
C LEU A 38 31.97 16.86 -13.11
N LEU A 39 33.08 16.34 -12.58
CA LEU A 39 33.93 17.08 -11.64
C LEU A 39 34.42 18.42 -12.21
N GLN A 40 34.87 18.43 -13.48
CA GLN A 40 35.29 19.67 -14.14
C GLN A 40 34.12 20.65 -14.33
N SER A 41 32.93 20.14 -14.67
CA SER A 41 31.72 20.96 -14.75
C SER A 41 31.36 21.57 -13.40
N GLY A 42 31.36 20.78 -12.33
CA GLY A 42 31.11 21.25 -10.97
C GLY A 42 32.14 22.30 -10.51
N LEU A 43 33.41 22.16 -10.88
CA LEU A 43 34.44 23.16 -10.59
C LEU A 43 34.19 24.50 -11.31
N LYS A 44 33.69 24.47 -12.55
CA LYS A 44 33.29 25.68 -13.29
C LYS A 44 32.10 26.38 -12.62
N LEU A 45 31.07 25.63 -12.22
CA LEU A 45 29.92 26.16 -11.50
C LEU A 45 30.34 26.75 -10.15
N TYR A 46 31.21 26.06 -9.42
CA TYR A 46 31.76 26.54 -8.15
C TYR A 46 32.54 27.85 -8.32
N ALA A 47 33.38 27.95 -9.36
CA ALA A 47 34.10 29.19 -9.69
C ALA A 47 33.16 30.34 -10.06
N ALA A 48 32.03 30.03 -10.70
CA ALA A 48 30.95 30.97 -10.99
C ALA A 48 30.07 31.31 -9.75
N LYS A 49 30.39 30.76 -8.57
CA LYS A 49 29.63 30.89 -7.31
C LYS A 49 28.21 30.30 -7.36
N ASP A 50 27.91 29.50 -8.38
CA ASP A 50 26.70 28.67 -8.40
C ASP A 50 26.95 27.41 -7.55
N TYR A 51 26.86 27.59 -6.23
CA TYR A 51 27.14 26.53 -5.27
C TYR A 51 26.07 25.43 -5.28
N LEU A 52 24.81 25.77 -5.57
CA LEU A 52 23.73 24.77 -5.67
C LEU A 52 23.94 23.88 -6.89
N GLY A 53 24.20 24.47 -8.07
CA GLY A 53 24.52 23.73 -9.28
C GLY A 53 25.79 22.90 -9.13
N ALA A 54 26.85 23.47 -8.53
CA ALA A 54 28.08 22.75 -8.26
C ALA A 54 27.86 21.53 -7.35
N LEU A 55 27.08 21.68 -6.28
CA LEU A 55 26.78 20.58 -5.35
C LEU A 55 26.04 19.44 -6.04
N ALA A 56 25.05 19.75 -6.88
CA ALA A 56 24.31 18.73 -7.64
C ALA A 56 25.26 17.93 -8.54
N VAL A 57 26.07 18.63 -9.34
CA VAL A 57 27.02 17.99 -10.27
C VAL A 57 28.10 17.19 -9.53
N PHE A 58 28.59 17.66 -8.37
CA PHE A 58 29.54 16.89 -7.58
C PHE A 58 28.91 15.62 -6.98
N ARG A 59 27.64 15.65 -6.57
CA ARG A 59 26.92 14.45 -6.11
C ARG A 59 26.74 13.45 -7.23
N ASP A 60 26.41 13.90 -8.43
CA ASP A 60 26.32 13.03 -9.62
C ASP A 60 27.68 12.40 -9.95
N ALA A 61 28.76 13.19 -9.90
CA ALA A 61 30.12 12.71 -10.09
C ALA A 61 30.48 11.62 -9.06
N TYR A 62 30.14 11.84 -7.79
CA TYR A 62 30.39 10.89 -6.71
C TYR A 62 29.57 9.61 -6.87
N GLY A 63 28.30 9.71 -7.28
CA GLY A 63 27.45 8.56 -7.58
C GLY A 63 27.98 7.71 -8.73
N ARG A 64 28.67 8.34 -9.69
CA ARG A 64 29.29 7.64 -10.82
C ARG A 64 30.63 6.99 -10.47
N PHE A 65 31.48 7.70 -9.71
CA PHE A 65 32.76 7.19 -9.23
C PHE A 65 33.06 7.72 -7.83
N PRO A 66 32.86 6.91 -6.78
CA PRO A 66 33.18 7.32 -5.41
C PRO A 66 34.67 7.61 -5.24
N SER A 67 35.02 8.86 -4.91
CA SER A 67 36.40 9.29 -4.65
C SER A 67 36.47 10.34 -3.55
N SER A 68 37.48 10.24 -2.68
CA SER A 68 37.73 11.20 -1.60
C SER A 68 37.89 12.65 -2.09
N LYS A 69 38.48 12.85 -3.27
CA LYS A 69 38.65 14.17 -3.89
C LYS A 69 37.32 14.86 -4.17
N ILE A 70 36.32 14.08 -4.58
CA ILE A 70 34.97 14.59 -4.84
C ILE A 70 34.29 14.92 -3.50
N LEU A 71 34.48 14.11 -2.45
CA LEU A 71 33.97 14.41 -1.10
C LEU A 71 34.47 15.75 -0.57
N LEU A 72 35.75 16.09 -0.74
CA LEU A 72 36.26 17.41 -0.35
C LEU A 72 35.56 18.57 -1.05
N ASN A 73 35.29 18.43 -2.35
CA ASN A 73 34.56 19.44 -3.11
C ASN A 73 33.10 19.56 -2.64
N ILE A 74 32.43 18.44 -2.37
CA ILE A 74 31.07 18.41 -1.80
C ILE A 74 31.07 19.11 -0.44
N GLY A 75 31.97 18.73 0.47
CA GLY A 75 32.05 19.30 1.83
C GLY A 75 32.30 20.81 1.82
N THR A 76 33.25 21.26 0.99
CA THR A 76 33.57 22.70 0.85
C THR A 76 32.39 23.48 0.27
N THR A 77 31.68 22.90 -0.72
CA THR A 77 30.50 23.52 -1.32
C THR A 77 29.33 23.60 -0.34
N LEU A 78 29.13 22.57 0.49
CA LEU A 78 28.12 22.58 1.55
C LEU A 78 28.37 23.66 2.60
N ILE A 79 29.65 23.94 2.93
CA ILE A 79 29.99 25.09 3.79
C ILE A 79 29.55 26.41 3.15
N LYS A 80 29.77 26.60 1.84
CA LYS A 80 29.34 27.81 1.11
C LYS A 80 27.82 27.99 1.06
N LEU A 81 27.08 26.89 1.19
CA LEU A 81 25.62 26.85 1.23
C LEU A 81 25.05 26.91 2.66
N ASP A 82 25.89 27.08 3.67
CA ASP A 82 25.50 27.07 5.09
C ASP A 82 24.88 25.73 5.58
N ARG A 83 25.08 24.65 4.81
CA ARG A 83 24.58 23.29 5.11
C ARG A 83 25.56 22.55 6.02
N HIS A 84 25.78 23.10 7.22
CA HIS A 84 26.86 22.69 8.12
C HIS A 84 26.83 21.21 8.54
N ALA A 85 25.65 20.68 8.87
CA ALA A 85 25.51 19.29 9.30
C ALA A 85 25.92 18.29 8.20
N GLU A 86 25.44 18.53 6.97
CA GLU A 86 25.82 17.73 5.81
C GLU A 86 27.30 17.87 5.48
N ALA A 87 27.85 19.09 5.55
CA ALA A 87 29.27 19.31 5.34
C ALA A 87 30.11 18.46 6.31
N ALA A 88 29.75 18.46 7.59
CA ALA A 88 30.47 17.75 8.63
C ALA A 88 30.43 16.23 8.42
N ASN A 89 29.27 15.68 8.04
CA ASN A 89 29.13 14.27 7.67
C ASN A 89 29.99 13.91 6.44
N VAL A 90 30.08 14.80 5.44
CA VAL A 90 30.91 14.58 4.25
C VAL A 90 32.41 14.65 4.58
N TYR A 91 32.84 15.59 5.43
CA TYR A 91 34.24 15.64 5.89
C TYR A 91 34.63 14.40 6.70
N GLN A 92 33.72 13.89 7.54
CA GLN A 92 33.94 12.61 8.23
C GLN A 92 34.15 11.48 7.23
N ARG A 93 33.26 11.34 6.23
CA ARG A 93 33.41 10.34 5.15
C ARG A 93 34.72 10.50 4.38
N TYR A 94 35.17 11.74 4.15
CA TYR A 94 36.48 12.00 3.55
C TYR A 94 37.62 11.48 4.43
N LEU A 95 37.58 11.73 5.74
CA LEU A 95 38.61 11.30 6.70
C LEU A 95 38.66 9.78 6.90
N ASP A 96 37.54 9.10 6.66
CA ASP A 96 37.39 7.65 6.76
C ASP A 96 37.72 6.93 5.43
N ALA A 97 37.80 7.66 4.32
CA ALA A 97 38.08 7.09 3.00
C ALA A 97 39.55 6.65 2.87
N ALA A 98 39.76 5.43 2.36
CA ALA A 98 41.09 4.86 2.16
C ALA A 98 41.94 5.61 1.12
N ASP A 99 41.30 6.27 0.15
CA ASP A 99 41.95 7.10 -0.88
C ASP A 99 42.08 8.58 -0.47
N SER A 100 41.93 8.91 0.82
CA SER A 100 42.05 10.28 1.32
C SER A 100 43.48 10.81 1.26
N ASP A 101 43.65 12.03 0.76
CA ASP A 101 44.94 12.72 0.69
C ASP A 101 45.47 13.08 2.10
N PRO A 102 46.60 12.48 2.54
CA PRO A 102 47.15 12.75 3.87
C PRO A 102 47.50 14.21 4.11
N THR A 103 47.85 14.97 3.06
CA THR A 103 48.24 16.38 3.18
C THR A 103 47.05 17.29 3.51
N LYS A 104 45.84 16.87 3.17
CA LYS A 104 44.59 17.58 3.46
C LYS A 104 43.90 17.14 4.74
N ARG A 105 44.41 16.09 5.39
CA ARG A 105 43.82 15.54 6.63
C ARG A 105 43.74 16.57 7.75
N ALA A 106 44.80 17.35 7.97
CA ALA A 106 44.82 18.37 9.02
C ALA A 106 43.78 19.47 8.79
N ASP A 107 43.66 19.96 7.54
CA ASP A 107 42.66 20.95 7.15
C ASP A 107 41.24 20.42 7.29
N ALA A 108 41.00 19.17 6.88
CA ALA A 108 39.70 18.50 7.01
C ALA A 108 39.30 18.30 8.47
N LEU A 109 40.24 17.90 9.35
CA LEU A 109 40.00 17.79 10.79
C LEU A 109 39.67 19.15 11.41
N LYS A 110 40.38 20.21 11.01
CA LYS A 110 40.10 21.57 11.48
C LYS A 110 38.71 22.03 11.05
N ALA A 111 38.36 21.85 9.78
CA ALA A 111 37.03 22.18 9.26
C ALA A 111 35.92 21.41 9.98
N LEU A 112 36.14 20.11 10.24
CA LEU A 112 35.21 19.28 10.99
C LEU A 112 35.02 19.79 12.42
N ALA A 113 36.09 20.13 13.14
CA ALA A 113 36.01 20.69 14.50
C ALA A 113 35.34 22.07 14.56
N GLU A 114 35.43 22.87 13.49
CA GLU A 114 34.67 24.12 13.37
C GLU A 114 33.18 23.88 13.12
N LEU A 115 32.84 22.89 12.29
CA LEU A 115 31.46 22.50 12.01
C LEU A 115 30.79 21.86 13.22
N ASP A 116 31.51 21.03 13.98
CA ASP A 116 31.00 20.32 15.17
C ASP A 116 30.50 21.29 16.25
N ARG A 117 31.07 22.50 16.31
CA ARG A 117 30.59 23.56 17.22
C ARG A 117 29.25 24.18 16.80
N LYS A 118 28.82 23.98 15.55
CA LYS A 118 27.61 24.58 14.97
C LYS A 118 26.45 23.60 14.81
N VAL A 119 26.70 22.31 14.99
CA VAL A 119 25.75 21.22 14.70
C VAL A 119 25.54 20.36 15.94
N GLY A 120 24.47 19.60 15.97
CA GLY A 120 24.28 18.54 16.96
C GLY A 120 24.97 17.25 16.51
N VAL A 121 25.47 16.47 17.46
CA VAL A 121 26.08 15.16 17.20
C VAL A 121 25.24 14.08 17.87
N VAL A 122 24.84 13.06 17.11
CA VAL A 122 24.21 11.84 17.62
C VAL A 122 25.20 10.69 17.49
N ASP A 123 25.62 10.14 18.62
CA ASP A 123 26.39 8.89 18.67
C ASP A 123 25.39 7.72 18.73
N LEU A 124 25.45 6.84 17.74
CA LEU A 124 24.46 5.78 17.51
C LEU A 124 25.06 4.42 17.85
N ALA A 125 24.35 3.65 18.66
CA ALA A 125 24.62 2.24 18.89
C ALA A 125 23.29 1.47 18.89
N ALA A 126 23.21 0.40 18.12
CA ALA A 126 22.03 -0.46 18.04
C ALA A 126 22.39 -1.91 18.32
N THR A 127 21.48 -2.62 19.00
CA THR A 127 21.49 -4.07 19.15
C THR A 127 20.20 -4.61 18.52
N PRO A 128 20.25 -5.56 17.57
CA PRO A 128 21.44 -6.24 17.07
C PRO A 128 22.33 -5.35 16.18
N VAL A 129 23.59 -5.77 16.00
CA VAL A 129 24.65 -4.96 15.36
C VAL A 129 24.37 -4.68 13.89
N ASP A 130 23.66 -5.58 13.21
CA ASP A 130 23.23 -5.52 11.82
C ASP A 130 21.92 -4.74 11.60
N ALA A 131 21.41 -4.06 12.64
CA ALA A 131 20.29 -3.14 12.48
C ALA A 131 20.63 -1.98 11.52
N GLU A 132 19.61 -1.50 10.83
CA GLU A 132 19.69 -0.29 10.00
C GLU A 132 19.13 0.90 10.78
N VAL A 133 19.74 2.06 10.57
CA VAL A 133 19.35 3.34 11.15
C VAL A 133 19.04 4.35 10.04
N GLN A 134 18.03 5.17 10.29
CA GLN A 134 17.64 6.31 9.47
C GLN A 134 17.54 7.54 10.39
N VAL A 135 18.13 8.65 9.98
CA VAL A 135 18.05 9.92 10.70
C VAL A 135 17.27 10.93 9.84
N GLY A 136 16.17 11.45 10.37
CA GLY A 136 15.23 12.28 9.63
C GLY A 136 14.61 11.52 8.44
N ASP A 137 14.68 12.14 7.26
CA ASP A 137 14.17 11.57 6.00
C ASP A 137 15.32 11.05 5.10
N GLY A 138 16.50 10.79 5.66
CA GLY A 138 17.65 10.26 4.92
C GLY A 138 17.48 8.79 4.51
N ASP A 139 18.50 8.24 3.84
CA ASP A 139 18.53 6.82 3.49
C ASP A 139 18.77 5.94 4.72
N TRP A 140 18.25 4.71 4.67
CA TRP A 140 18.59 3.68 5.64
C TRP A 140 20.06 3.27 5.47
N GLN A 141 20.82 3.30 6.57
CA GLN A 141 22.23 2.93 6.58
C GLN A 141 22.49 1.90 7.68
N PRO A 142 23.47 1.00 7.52
CA PRO A 142 23.86 0.09 8.59
C PRO A 142 24.28 0.87 9.84
N ALA A 143 23.77 0.47 11.02
CA ALA A 143 24.17 1.07 12.29
C ALA A 143 25.67 0.79 12.61
N THR A 144 26.24 -0.26 12.02
CA THR A 144 27.68 -0.59 12.15
C THR A 144 28.61 0.47 11.56
N THR A 145 28.25 1.02 10.40
CA THR A 145 29.03 2.05 9.70
C THR A 145 28.62 3.45 10.11
N THR A 146 27.41 3.61 10.64
CA THR A 146 26.80 4.91 10.99
C THR A 146 26.85 5.15 12.49
N LYS A 147 28.07 5.14 13.07
CA LYS A 147 28.25 5.28 14.53
C LYS A 147 28.06 6.70 15.05
N ARG A 148 28.24 7.70 14.18
CA ARG A 148 28.16 9.12 14.53
C ARG A 148 27.54 9.88 13.38
N VAL A 149 26.43 10.56 13.64
CA VAL A 149 25.72 11.38 12.65
C VAL A 149 25.57 12.79 13.18
N ARG A 150 25.87 13.77 12.32
CA ARG A 150 25.74 15.18 12.65
C ARG A 150 24.46 15.73 12.03
N VAL A 151 23.69 16.46 12.81
CA VAL A 151 22.37 16.98 12.44
C VAL A 151 22.29 18.48 12.73
N THR A 152 21.37 19.19 12.06
CA THR A 152 21.13 20.60 12.38
C THR A 152 20.64 20.73 13.83
N PRO A 153 20.89 21.84 14.53
CA PRO A 153 20.26 22.07 15.84
C PRO A 153 18.74 22.02 15.71
N GLY A 154 18.06 21.33 16.62
CA GLY A 154 16.61 21.11 16.58
C GLY A 154 16.20 19.69 16.96
N GLU A 155 14.93 19.38 16.74
CA GLU A 155 14.35 18.05 16.94
C GLU A 155 14.58 17.18 15.69
N HIS A 156 15.06 15.96 15.91
CA HIS A 156 15.29 14.96 14.87
C HIS A 156 14.68 13.62 15.29
N VAL A 157 14.15 12.92 14.29
CA VAL A 157 13.63 11.56 14.45
C VAL A 157 14.70 10.57 14.00
N VAL A 158 15.09 9.67 14.87
CA VAL A 158 15.99 8.55 14.57
C VAL A 158 15.18 7.27 14.59
N ARG A 159 15.17 6.56 13.47
CA ARG A 159 14.46 5.30 13.29
C ARG A 159 15.46 4.16 13.16
N PHE A 160 15.13 3.03 13.78
CA PHE A 160 15.90 1.81 13.73
C PHE A 160 15.01 0.68 13.22
N ARG A 161 15.54 -0.19 12.37
CA ARG A 161 14.83 -1.38 11.89
C ARG A 161 15.78 -2.56 11.77
N HIS A 162 15.21 -3.75 11.92
CA HIS A 162 15.87 -5.01 11.62
C HIS A 162 14.78 -6.02 11.23
N PRO A 163 15.01 -6.93 10.26
CA PRO A 163 13.99 -7.88 9.78
C PRO A 163 13.30 -8.67 10.90
N ASP A 164 14.09 -9.20 11.84
CA ASP A 164 13.63 -10.01 12.98
C ASP A 164 13.31 -9.21 14.24
N HIS A 165 13.20 -7.88 14.17
CA HIS A 165 12.90 -7.05 15.34
C HIS A 165 11.78 -6.05 15.05
N HIS A 166 11.12 -5.57 16.10
CA HIS A 166 10.18 -4.47 15.97
C HIS A 166 10.94 -3.17 15.64
N PRO A 167 10.47 -2.39 14.65
CA PRO A 167 11.09 -1.10 14.35
C PRO A 167 10.91 -0.15 15.54
N LEU A 168 11.92 0.66 15.82
CA LEU A 168 11.90 1.62 16.91
C LEU A 168 12.11 3.03 16.38
N GLU A 169 11.32 3.97 16.90
CA GLU A 169 11.50 5.40 16.66
C GLU A 169 11.89 6.11 17.96
N ARG A 170 12.86 7.02 17.85
CA ARG A 170 13.35 7.87 18.94
C ARG A 170 13.43 9.32 18.46
N ARG A 171 13.02 10.25 19.33
CA ARG A 171 13.13 11.68 19.07
C ARG A 171 14.26 12.22 19.92
N VAL A 172 15.12 13.02 19.30
CA VAL A 172 16.32 13.58 19.91
C VAL A 172 16.31 15.08 19.63
N THR A 173 16.52 15.89 20.66
CA THR A 173 16.59 17.36 20.52
C THR A 173 18.00 17.81 20.83
N LEU A 174 18.71 18.29 19.80
CA LEU A 174 20.10 18.70 19.92
C LEU A 174 20.25 20.21 19.77
N VAL A 175 21.12 20.79 20.58
CA VAL A 175 21.61 22.17 20.42
C VAL A 175 22.98 22.17 19.72
N ALA A 176 23.39 23.31 19.18
CA ALA A 176 24.69 23.44 18.53
C ALA A 176 25.84 23.10 19.50
N GLY A 177 26.76 22.24 19.06
CA GLY A 177 27.90 21.78 19.85
C GLY A 177 27.57 20.69 20.88
N ALA A 178 26.30 20.30 21.03
CA ALA A 178 25.92 19.20 21.91
C ALA A 178 26.14 17.84 21.22
N SER A 179 26.45 16.85 22.05
CA SER A 179 26.56 15.45 21.65
C SER A 179 25.64 14.62 22.53
N GLU A 180 24.82 13.77 21.91
CA GLU A 180 23.92 12.85 22.61
C GLU A 180 24.20 11.42 22.16
N ALA A 181 24.34 10.50 23.12
CA ALA A 181 24.57 9.09 22.85
C ALA A 181 23.23 8.32 22.89
N LEU A 182 22.82 7.78 21.76
CA LEU A 182 21.60 7.00 21.58
C LEU A 182 21.96 5.53 21.43
N THR A 183 21.88 4.79 22.53
CA THR A 183 22.02 3.34 22.56
C THR A 183 20.65 2.67 22.60
N VAL A 184 20.36 1.84 21.60
CA VAL A 184 19.07 1.18 21.42
C VAL A 184 19.24 -0.34 21.41
N THR A 185 18.35 -1.03 22.10
CA THR A 185 18.15 -2.48 21.94
C THR A 185 16.78 -2.68 21.31
N LEU A 186 16.75 -3.25 20.11
CA LEU A 186 15.52 -3.60 19.42
C LEU A 186 14.91 -4.83 20.06
N GLU A 187 13.59 -4.85 20.17
CA GLU A 187 12.85 -6.00 20.69
C GLU A 187 12.68 -7.04 19.58
N ALA A 188 13.10 -8.28 19.85
CA ALA A 188 12.97 -9.38 18.89
C ALA A 188 11.49 -9.57 18.52
N ARG A 189 11.22 -9.54 17.23
CA ARG A 189 9.93 -9.91 16.68
C ARG A 189 9.86 -11.42 16.79
N VAL A 190 9.02 -11.91 17.71
CA VAL A 190 8.66 -13.32 17.72
C VAL A 190 7.85 -13.56 16.45
N VAL A 191 8.52 -14.01 15.39
CA VAL A 191 7.85 -14.72 14.31
C VAL A 191 7.34 -15.98 14.98
N VAL A 192 6.07 -15.98 15.37
CA VAL A 192 5.38 -17.22 15.66
C VAL A 192 5.40 -17.96 14.33
N GLU A 193 6.38 -18.86 14.19
CA GLU A 193 6.43 -19.81 13.10
C GLU A 193 5.04 -20.43 13.07
N ALA A 194 4.27 -20.11 12.03
CA ALA A 194 2.96 -20.71 11.85
C ALA A 194 3.22 -22.21 11.98
N PRO A 195 2.58 -22.91 12.94
CA PRO A 195 2.94 -24.28 13.25
C PRO A 195 2.98 -25.03 11.93
N VAL A 196 4.12 -25.66 11.63
CA VAL A 196 4.27 -26.51 10.45
C VAL A 196 3.06 -27.43 10.46
N VAL A 197 2.14 -27.17 9.54
CA VAL A 197 1.01 -28.05 9.34
C VAL A 197 1.65 -29.29 8.72
N LEU A 198 1.99 -30.27 9.57
CA LEU A 198 2.13 -31.65 9.14
C LEU A 198 0.96 -31.90 8.16
N PRO A 199 1.21 -32.49 6.97
CA PRO A 199 0.10 -32.91 6.12
C PRO A 199 -0.88 -33.65 7.04
N PRO A 200 -2.17 -33.27 7.06
CA PRO A 200 -3.07 -33.78 8.06
C PRO A 200 -3.01 -35.30 7.99
N ASP A 201 -2.80 -35.93 9.13
CA ASP A 201 -3.36 -37.25 9.32
C ASP A 201 -4.86 -37.05 9.10
N ASP A 202 -5.33 -37.53 7.94
CA ASP A 202 -6.61 -37.19 7.30
C ASP A 202 -7.81 -37.71 8.11
N SER A 203 -7.55 -38.27 9.29
CA SER A 203 -8.50 -38.97 10.11
C SER A 203 -9.24 -38.08 11.11
N LEU A 204 -8.75 -36.88 11.50
CA LEU A 204 -9.30 -36.19 12.68
C LEU A 204 -9.36 -34.65 12.69
N ARG A 205 -9.24 -33.93 11.56
CA ARG A 205 -9.48 -32.46 11.54
C ARG A 205 -10.68 -32.06 10.67
N THR A 206 -11.86 -32.06 11.28
CA THR A 206 -12.99 -31.21 10.87
C THR A 206 -12.63 -29.73 11.05
N ARG A 207 -11.92 -29.15 10.06
CA ARG A 207 -11.83 -27.70 9.91
C ARG A 207 -13.22 -27.18 9.55
N PHE A 208 -13.77 -26.28 10.36
CA PHE A 208 -14.83 -25.37 9.93
C PHE A 208 -14.19 -24.32 9.01
N GLU A 209 -13.86 -24.72 7.79
CA GLU A 209 -13.77 -23.77 6.68
C GLU A 209 -15.23 -23.39 6.34
N PRO A 210 -15.60 -22.11 6.24
CA PRO A 210 -16.93 -21.76 5.75
C PRO A 210 -17.03 -22.29 4.32
N ASP A 211 -17.74 -23.40 4.18
CA ASP A 211 -18.02 -24.11 2.94
C ASP A 211 -18.38 -23.08 1.85
N PRO A 212 -17.69 -23.06 0.69
CA PRO A 212 -17.98 -22.10 -0.37
C PRO A 212 -19.47 -22.17 -0.70
N ARG A 213 -20.18 -21.05 -0.44
CA ARG A 213 -21.62 -20.95 -0.68
C ARG A 213 -21.91 -21.45 -2.09
N SER A 214 -22.93 -22.30 -2.22
CA SER A 214 -23.35 -22.74 -3.53
C SER A 214 -23.69 -21.56 -4.41
N ARG A 215 -23.12 -21.57 -5.60
CA ARG A 215 -23.22 -20.48 -6.57
C ARG A 215 -24.65 -20.27 -7.05
N PHE A 216 -25.52 -21.27 -6.88
CA PHE A 216 -26.90 -21.23 -7.33
C PHE A 216 -27.86 -21.24 -6.15
N GLY A 217 -28.92 -20.43 -6.24
CA GLY A 217 -29.95 -20.37 -5.23
C GLY A 217 -31.32 -20.02 -5.76
N ALA A 218 -32.34 -20.38 -4.99
CA ALA A 218 -33.68 -19.86 -5.11
C ALA A 218 -33.83 -18.57 -4.29
N LEU A 219 -34.70 -17.69 -4.74
CA LEU A 219 -34.91 -16.34 -4.21
C LEU A 219 -36.42 -16.11 -4.08
N ALA A 220 -36.85 -15.58 -2.95
CA ALA A 220 -38.21 -15.10 -2.71
C ALA A 220 -38.15 -13.74 -1.99
N LEU A 221 -38.65 -12.68 -2.61
CA LEU A 221 -38.74 -11.33 -2.03
C LEU A 221 -40.17 -10.82 -2.11
N ALA A 222 -40.57 -10.00 -1.14
CA ALA A 222 -41.77 -9.18 -1.22
C ALA A 222 -41.33 -7.73 -1.42
N HIS A 223 -41.63 -7.16 -2.58
CA HIS A 223 -41.53 -5.72 -2.82
C HIS A 223 -42.81 -5.07 -2.32
N LEU A 224 -42.67 -4.04 -1.50
CA LEU A 224 -43.77 -3.35 -0.85
C LEU A 224 -43.76 -1.90 -1.32
N ASP A 225 -44.92 -1.33 -1.62
CA ASP A 225 -45.12 0.09 -1.86
C ASP A 225 -46.02 0.63 -0.75
N PRO A 226 -45.43 1.16 0.35
CA PRO A 226 -46.19 1.68 1.47
C PRO A 226 -47.02 2.91 1.13
N VAL A 227 -46.61 3.67 0.10
CA VAL A 227 -47.24 4.94 -0.28
C VAL A 227 -48.55 4.66 -1.00
N ASN A 228 -48.53 3.72 -1.95
CA ASN A 228 -49.71 3.35 -2.74
C ASN A 228 -50.41 2.10 -2.23
N GLN A 229 -50.02 1.58 -1.06
CA GLN A 229 -50.54 0.34 -0.45
C GLN A 229 -50.46 -0.87 -1.40
N GLY A 230 -49.43 -0.91 -2.23
CA GLY A 230 -49.19 -1.97 -3.22
C GLY A 230 -48.15 -2.99 -2.74
N GLY A 231 -48.09 -4.13 -3.42
CA GLY A 231 -47.04 -5.11 -3.20
C GLY A 231 -46.97 -6.15 -4.30
N ALA A 232 -45.77 -6.73 -4.48
CA ALA A 232 -45.51 -7.82 -5.40
C ALA A 232 -44.50 -8.79 -4.81
N ALA A 233 -44.73 -10.08 -5.00
CA ALA A 233 -43.77 -11.13 -4.70
C ALA A 233 -42.85 -11.35 -5.91
N LEU A 234 -41.57 -11.54 -5.66
CA LEU A 234 -40.57 -11.93 -6.65
C LEU A 234 -40.08 -13.32 -6.29
N VAL A 235 -40.24 -14.28 -7.20
CA VAL A 235 -39.77 -15.65 -7.02
C VAL A 235 -38.86 -16.02 -8.17
N GLY A 236 -37.67 -16.51 -7.88
CA GLY A 236 -36.69 -16.76 -8.93
C GLY A 236 -35.39 -17.38 -8.45
N VAL A 237 -34.34 -17.11 -9.22
CA VAL A 237 -33.00 -17.63 -9.01
C VAL A 237 -32.01 -16.51 -8.72
N ALA A 238 -31.00 -16.84 -7.92
CA ALA A 238 -29.84 -16.01 -7.65
C ALA A 238 -28.57 -16.79 -7.99
N VAL A 239 -27.64 -16.16 -8.69
CA VAL A 239 -26.33 -16.74 -9.03
C VAL A 239 -25.23 -15.84 -8.51
N ASP A 240 -24.34 -16.40 -7.68
CA ASP A 240 -23.15 -15.70 -7.20
C ASP A 240 -22.02 -15.90 -8.23
N VAL A 241 -21.66 -14.82 -8.93
CA VAL A 241 -20.62 -14.82 -9.97
C VAL A 241 -19.23 -14.75 -9.34
N THR A 242 -19.10 -13.96 -8.26
CA THR A 242 -17.90 -13.86 -7.42
C THR A 242 -18.30 -13.82 -5.94
N GLY A 243 -17.34 -13.80 -5.01
CA GLY A 243 -17.64 -13.73 -3.57
C GLY A 243 -18.42 -12.48 -3.14
N GLY A 244 -18.39 -11.41 -3.93
CA GLY A 244 -19.11 -10.16 -3.67
C GLY A 244 -20.21 -9.83 -4.67
N PHE A 245 -20.18 -10.37 -5.90
CA PHE A 245 -21.11 -10.01 -6.97
C PHE A 245 -22.05 -11.15 -7.33
N GLY A 246 -23.35 -10.86 -7.37
CA GLY A 246 -24.40 -11.81 -7.73
C GLY A 246 -25.41 -11.21 -8.72
N VAL A 247 -26.07 -12.08 -9.47
CA VAL A 247 -27.15 -11.74 -10.40
C VAL A 247 -28.44 -12.42 -9.97
N ARG A 248 -29.58 -11.78 -10.20
CA ARG A 248 -30.92 -12.23 -9.82
C ARG A 248 -31.84 -12.21 -11.04
N GLY A 249 -32.57 -13.29 -11.24
CA GLY A 249 -33.64 -13.38 -12.23
C GLY A 249 -34.90 -13.91 -11.56
N ALA A 250 -36.01 -13.18 -11.61
CA ALA A 250 -37.24 -13.57 -10.94
C ALA A 250 -38.50 -13.25 -11.75
N ALA A 251 -39.56 -14.02 -11.50
CA ALA A 251 -40.90 -13.66 -11.91
C ALA A 251 -41.51 -12.74 -10.86
N ILE A 252 -42.18 -11.68 -11.31
CA ILE A 252 -42.98 -10.78 -10.48
C ILE A 252 -44.40 -11.34 -10.45
N LEU A 253 -44.92 -11.56 -9.24
CA LEU A 253 -46.21 -12.14 -8.93
C LEU A 253 -47.00 -11.18 -8.04
N GLY A 254 -48.17 -10.76 -8.48
CA GLY A 254 -48.98 -9.77 -7.74
C GLY A 254 -50.15 -9.29 -8.59
N PRO A 255 -50.66 -8.07 -8.35
CA PRO A 255 -51.69 -7.45 -9.19
C PRO A 255 -51.28 -7.36 -10.66
N TYR A 256 -49.97 -7.27 -10.90
CA TYR A 256 -49.34 -7.27 -12.22
C TYR A 256 -48.27 -8.34 -12.29
N PHE A 257 -48.19 -9.03 -13.43
CA PHE A 257 -47.22 -10.09 -13.67
C PHE A 257 -46.09 -9.59 -14.57
N GLY A 258 -44.88 -10.11 -14.34
CA GLY A 258 -43.69 -9.60 -15.00
C GLY A 258 -42.42 -10.41 -14.75
N GLY A 259 -41.31 -9.86 -15.22
CA GLY A 259 -39.97 -10.36 -14.98
C GLY A 259 -39.11 -9.32 -14.27
N TYR A 260 -38.12 -9.79 -13.54
CA TYR A 260 -37.12 -8.98 -12.87
C TYR A 260 -35.73 -9.50 -13.20
N ALA A 261 -34.87 -8.60 -13.66
CA ALA A 261 -33.44 -8.85 -13.79
C ALA A 261 -32.70 -7.88 -12.88
N GLY A 262 -31.77 -8.37 -12.05
CA GLY A 262 -30.99 -7.51 -11.17
C GLY A 262 -29.61 -8.05 -10.85
N ALA A 263 -28.80 -7.19 -10.24
CA ALA A 263 -27.48 -7.50 -9.76
C ALA A 263 -27.29 -6.96 -8.35
N THR A 264 -26.47 -7.63 -7.57
CA THR A 264 -26.15 -7.25 -6.20
C THR A 264 -24.66 -7.30 -5.94
N PHE A 265 -24.18 -6.37 -5.12
CA PHE A 265 -22.81 -6.34 -4.66
C PHE A 265 -22.75 -6.26 -3.13
N ALA A 266 -22.02 -7.18 -2.51
CA ALA A 266 -21.75 -7.20 -1.08
C ALA A 266 -20.35 -6.64 -0.80
N PHE A 267 -20.27 -5.61 0.06
CA PHE A 267 -19.00 -4.93 0.37
C PHE A 267 -18.15 -5.65 1.41
N LEU A 268 -18.80 -6.41 2.28
CA LEU A 268 -18.16 -7.12 3.39
C LEU A 268 -18.56 -8.61 3.38
N SER A 269 -17.68 -9.43 3.92
CA SER A 269 -17.91 -10.84 4.20
C SER A 269 -18.37 -11.03 5.65
N GLY A 270 -19.06 -12.14 5.93
CA GLY A 270 -19.53 -12.47 7.27
C GLY A 270 -21.02 -12.86 7.29
N ARG A 271 -21.55 -13.00 8.51
CA ARG A 271 -22.95 -13.41 8.73
C ARG A 271 -23.95 -12.32 8.34
N VAL A 272 -23.59 -11.05 8.54
CA VAL A 272 -24.37 -9.88 8.12
C VAL A 272 -23.58 -9.19 7.01
N ARG A 273 -24.15 -9.10 5.82
CA ARG A 273 -23.49 -8.56 4.64
C ARG A 273 -24.24 -7.32 4.16
N PRO A 274 -23.67 -6.12 4.27
CA PRO A 274 -24.21 -4.95 3.61
C PRO A 274 -24.16 -5.15 2.09
N ILE A 275 -25.29 -4.90 1.42
CA ILE A 275 -25.44 -5.06 -0.02
C ILE A 275 -25.97 -3.79 -0.66
N VAL A 276 -25.58 -3.57 -1.92
CA VAL A 276 -26.29 -2.71 -2.86
C VAL A 276 -26.87 -3.57 -3.97
N ALA A 277 -28.05 -3.19 -4.46
CA ALA A 277 -28.74 -3.86 -5.53
C ALA A 277 -29.17 -2.86 -6.61
N ALA A 278 -29.08 -3.30 -7.87
CA ALA A 278 -29.67 -2.62 -9.00
C ALA A 278 -30.54 -3.61 -9.78
N GLY A 279 -31.66 -3.16 -10.33
CA GLY A 279 -32.58 -4.04 -11.04
C GLY A 279 -33.48 -3.36 -12.04
N ILE A 280 -34.09 -4.16 -12.88
CA ILE A 280 -35.00 -3.75 -13.95
C ILE A 280 -36.25 -4.63 -13.86
N PRO A 281 -37.27 -4.24 -13.09
CA PRO A 281 -38.58 -4.86 -13.16
C PRO A 281 -39.28 -4.46 -14.48
N VAL A 282 -39.87 -5.46 -15.13
CA VAL A 282 -40.70 -5.31 -16.32
C VAL A 282 -42.01 -6.03 -16.05
N PHE A 283 -43.14 -5.32 -16.07
CA PHE A 283 -44.45 -5.87 -15.71
C PHE A 283 -45.56 -5.33 -16.61
N SER A 284 -46.70 -6.02 -16.63
CA SER A 284 -47.87 -5.63 -17.44
C SER A 284 -48.89 -4.88 -16.59
N SER A 285 -49.08 -3.58 -16.85
CA SER A 285 -50.15 -2.74 -16.30
C SER A 285 -50.64 -1.80 -17.39
N ASN A 286 -51.81 -2.08 -17.98
CA ASN A 286 -52.33 -1.33 -19.14
C ASN A 286 -51.26 -1.12 -20.24
N GLY A 287 -50.52 -2.19 -20.54
CA GLY A 287 -49.34 -2.21 -21.40
C GLY A 287 -48.06 -2.60 -20.65
N MET A 288 -46.96 -2.76 -21.39
CA MET A 288 -45.66 -3.07 -20.80
C MET A 288 -45.14 -1.86 -20.00
N ARG A 289 -44.64 -2.10 -18.79
CA ARG A 289 -44.01 -1.11 -17.92
C ARG A 289 -42.60 -1.55 -17.58
N VAL A 290 -41.67 -0.61 -17.60
CA VAL A 290 -40.25 -0.83 -17.28
C VAL A 290 -39.85 0.20 -16.23
N ALA A 291 -39.18 -0.26 -15.18
CA ALA A 291 -38.58 0.63 -14.19
C ALA A 291 -37.11 0.30 -13.93
N LEU A 292 -36.40 1.27 -13.37
CA LEU A 292 -35.03 1.13 -12.87
C LEU A 292 -35.07 1.16 -11.35
N ARG A 293 -34.53 0.11 -10.73
CA ARG A 293 -34.46 -0.04 -9.27
C ARG A 293 -33.02 0.18 -8.80
N GLY A 294 -32.85 1.00 -7.78
CA GLY A 294 -31.64 1.06 -6.96
C GLY A 294 -32.00 0.83 -5.50
N ALA A 295 -31.25 -0.03 -4.80
CA ALA A 295 -31.51 -0.34 -3.40
C ALA A 295 -30.24 -0.53 -2.58
N GLY A 296 -30.31 -0.17 -1.30
CA GLY A 296 -29.30 -0.49 -0.29
C GLY A 296 -29.92 -1.38 0.79
N GLY A 297 -29.19 -2.37 1.27
CA GLY A 297 -29.75 -3.35 2.19
C GLY A 297 -28.72 -4.20 2.92
N VAL A 298 -29.24 -5.22 3.60
CA VAL A 298 -28.46 -6.22 4.33
C VAL A 298 -28.93 -7.62 4.01
N GLU A 299 -27.98 -8.54 3.88
CA GLU A 299 -28.22 -9.98 3.82
C GLU A 299 -27.71 -10.64 5.11
N LEU A 300 -28.60 -11.27 5.86
CA LEU A 300 -28.30 -12.03 7.08
C LEU A 300 -28.30 -13.52 6.77
N SER A 301 -27.14 -14.17 6.89
CA SER A 301 -27.02 -15.62 6.71
C SER A 301 -27.46 -16.35 7.99
N LEU A 302 -28.50 -17.18 7.88
CA LEU A 302 -29.02 -17.99 8.98
C LEU A 302 -28.40 -19.39 9.03
N GLY A 303 -27.71 -19.80 7.97
CA GLY A 303 -26.99 -21.07 7.88
C GLY A 303 -26.32 -21.21 6.51
N ARG A 304 -25.92 -22.42 6.14
CA ARG A 304 -25.26 -22.68 4.85
C ARG A 304 -26.19 -22.55 3.64
N HIS A 305 -27.50 -22.79 3.84
CA HIS A 305 -28.50 -22.85 2.78
C HIS A 305 -29.52 -21.72 2.80
N LEU A 306 -29.53 -20.84 3.81
CA LEU A 306 -30.58 -19.84 3.96
C LEU A 306 -30.02 -18.49 4.40
N ALA A 307 -30.43 -17.44 3.68
CA ALA A 307 -30.18 -16.06 4.04
C ALA A 307 -31.48 -15.26 4.00
N LEU A 308 -31.64 -14.33 4.95
CA LEU A 308 -32.69 -13.31 4.94
C LEU A 308 -32.15 -12.04 4.30
N ILE A 309 -32.99 -11.34 3.55
CA ILE A 309 -32.65 -10.13 2.81
C ILE A 309 -33.62 -9.03 3.23
N ALA A 310 -33.08 -7.85 3.51
CA ALA A 310 -33.86 -6.63 3.71
C ALA A 310 -33.22 -5.49 2.90
N GLU A 311 -33.99 -4.84 2.05
CA GLU A 311 -33.54 -3.79 1.14
C GLU A 311 -34.47 -2.58 1.21
N LEU A 312 -33.89 -1.39 1.18
CA LEU A 312 -34.60 -0.13 0.98
C LEU A 312 -34.34 0.31 -0.47
N GLY A 313 -35.37 0.19 -1.31
CA GLY A 313 -35.28 0.43 -2.75
C GLY A 313 -36.05 1.67 -3.19
N VAL A 314 -35.56 2.29 -4.27
CA VAL A 314 -36.27 3.30 -5.05
C VAL A 314 -36.39 2.79 -6.48
N GLU A 315 -37.58 2.89 -7.06
CA GLU A 315 -37.88 2.52 -8.44
C GLU A 315 -38.30 3.74 -9.25
N TYR A 316 -37.69 3.92 -10.41
CA TYR A 316 -38.05 4.97 -11.36
C TYR A 316 -38.71 4.34 -12.58
N LEU A 317 -40.00 4.58 -12.79
CA LEU A 317 -40.76 4.13 -13.95
C LEU A 317 -40.36 4.95 -15.17
N VAL A 318 -39.86 4.26 -16.20
CA VAL A 318 -39.45 4.88 -17.47
C VAL A 318 -40.68 5.29 -18.29
N ASN A 319 -41.78 4.54 -18.13
CA ASN A 319 -43.04 4.80 -18.82
C ASN A 319 -44.22 4.71 -17.83
N PRO A 320 -44.38 5.69 -16.91
CA PRO A 320 -45.45 5.68 -15.92
C PRO A 320 -46.82 5.76 -16.60
N GLU A 321 -47.81 5.16 -15.96
CA GLU A 321 -49.20 5.28 -16.39
C GLU A 321 -49.75 6.66 -16.03
N ALA A 322 -50.71 7.17 -16.81
CA ALA A 322 -51.27 8.53 -16.62
C ALA A 322 -51.95 8.72 -15.24
N SER A 323 -52.30 7.62 -14.57
CA SER A 323 -52.88 7.58 -13.23
C SER A 323 -51.86 7.61 -12.08
N VAL A 324 -50.55 7.54 -12.38
CA VAL A 324 -49.48 7.54 -11.38
C VAL A 324 -48.98 8.97 -11.15
N GLU A 325 -49.15 9.49 -9.93
CA GLU A 325 -48.80 10.88 -9.59
C GLU A 325 -47.28 11.17 -9.64
N SER A 326 -46.44 10.14 -9.45
CA SER A 326 -44.98 10.27 -9.46
C SER A 326 -44.32 9.08 -10.16
N ALA A 327 -43.41 9.36 -11.09
CA ALA A 327 -42.61 8.33 -11.75
C ALA A 327 -41.62 7.62 -10.80
N THR A 328 -41.40 8.17 -9.61
CA THR A 328 -40.48 7.62 -8.60
C THR A 328 -41.26 7.04 -7.44
N LEU A 329 -41.00 5.77 -7.13
CA LEU A 329 -41.65 4.99 -6.07
C LEU A 329 -40.62 4.55 -5.03
N PHE A 330 -41.00 4.59 -3.74
CA PHE A 330 -40.21 3.99 -2.67
C PHE A 330 -40.69 2.56 -2.44
N VAL A 331 -39.81 1.59 -2.74
CA VAL A 331 -40.15 0.16 -2.80
C VAL A 331 -39.20 -0.67 -1.92
N PRO A 332 -39.36 -0.66 -0.59
CA PRO A 332 -38.64 -1.57 0.29
C PRO A 332 -38.95 -3.03 -0.06
N ALA A 333 -37.99 -3.91 0.20
CA ALA A 333 -38.13 -5.34 -0.02
C ALA A 333 -37.63 -6.17 1.14
N ILE A 334 -38.33 -7.26 1.45
CA ILE A 334 -37.91 -8.24 2.46
C ILE A 334 -38.05 -9.64 1.87
N GLY A 335 -37.19 -10.57 2.25
CA GLY A 335 -37.42 -11.96 1.94
C GLY A 335 -36.23 -12.85 2.25
N ALA A 336 -36.06 -13.91 1.46
CA ALA A 336 -35.04 -14.91 1.69
C ALA A 336 -34.45 -15.45 0.38
N ALA A 337 -33.20 -15.90 0.47
CA ALA A 337 -32.54 -16.68 -0.55
C ALA A 337 -32.13 -18.03 0.02
N GLY A 338 -32.57 -19.10 -0.64
CA GLY A 338 -32.15 -20.47 -0.41
C GLY A 338 -30.99 -20.82 -1.33
N ARG A 339 -29.88 -21.35 -0.83
CA ARG A 339 -28.74 -21.79 -1.65
C ARG A 339 -28.71 -23.32 -1.71
N LEU A 340 -28.60 -23.85 -2.92
CA LEU A 340 -28.60 -25.30 -3.21
C LEU A 340 -27.22 -25.92 -2.96
#